data_AF-A0AAV5FGA1-F1
#
_entry.id   AF-A0AAV5FGA1-F1
#
_cell.length_a   1.000
_cell.length_b   1.000
_cell.length_c   1.000
_cell.angle_alpha   90.00
_cell.angle_beta   90.00
_cell.angle_gamma   90.00
#
_symmetry.space_group_name_H-M   'P 1'
#
loop_
_entity.id
_entity.type
_entity.pdbx_description
1 polymer ?
#
loop_
_entity_poly.entity_id
_entity_poly.type
_entity_poly.pdbx_seq_one_letter_code
_entity_poly.pdbx_strand_id
1 'polypeptide(L)'
;MVLTGRPLFTLTRTYIVSNLSHAGFKSMDFGWGEAVYGGPAKGGEGPFPGVANYFSRCTNDKGEEGTVVPICLPKDAMQKFQLEIEALTTVL
;
A
#
# COMPACT_ATOMS: atom_id res chain seq x y z
N MET A 1 -7.23 -15.10 18.78
CA MET A 1 -6.28 -15.22 17.65
C MET A 1 -6.04 -16.69 17.39
N VAL A 2 -6.31 -17.19 16.19
CA VAL A 2 -6.08 -18.60 15.82
C VAL A 2 -4.69 -18.70 15.19
N LEU A 3 -3.80 -19.48 15.80
CA LEU A 3 -2.38 -19.56 15.40
C LEU A 3 -2.10 -20.58 14.31
N THR A 4 -2.97 -21.60 14.15
CA THR A 4 -2.76 -22.72 13.23
C THR A 4 -4.08 -23.17 12.61
N GLY A 5 -4.03 -23.72 11.39
CA GLY A 5 -5.17 -24.36 10.75
C GLY A 5 -6.20 -23.41 10.14
N ARG A 6 -5.95 -22.10 10.10
CA ARG A 6 -6.79 -21.16 9.35
C ARG A 6 -6.55 -21.37 7.85
N PRO A 7 -7.59 -21.69 7.05
CA PRO A 7 -7.44 -21.79 5.61
C PRO A 7 -6.98 -20.46 5.01
N LEU A 8 -6.20 -20.55 3.92
CA LEU A 8 -5.87 -19.37 3.12
C LEU A 8 -7.14 -18.79 2.50
N PHE A 9 -7.19 -17.46 2.32
CA PHE A 9 -8.25 -16.81 1.56
C PHE A 9 -8.22 -17.26 0.09
N THR A 10 -9.35 -17.15 -0.61
CA THR A 10 -9.40 -17.44 -2.05
C THR A 10 -8.43 -16.52 -2.79
N LEU A 11 -7.46 -17.08 -3.52
CA LEU A 11 -6.46 -16.27 -4.24
C LEU A 11 -6.98 -15.77 -5.59
N THR A 12 -7.82 -16.58 -6.24
CA THR A 12 -8.33 -16.28 -7.58
C THR A 12 -9.25 -15.08 -7.55
N ARG A 13 -8.93 -14.04 -8.34
CA ARG A 13 -9.73 -12.81 -8.50
C ARG A 13 -9.97 -12.05 -7.19
N THR A 14 -9.14 -12.28 -6.19
CA THR A 14 -9.17 -11.50 -4.94
C THR A 14 -8.19 -10.35 -5.04
N TYR A 15 -8.63 -9.19 -4.58
CA TYR A 15 -7.81 -8.00 -4.40
C TYR A 15 -7.99 -7.48 -2.98
N ILE A 16 -6.89 -7.34 -2.25
CA ILE A 16 -6.90 -6.94 -0.84
C ILE A 16 -6.56 -5.46 -0.76
N VAL A 17 -7.43 -4.71 -0.09
CA VAL A 17 -7.20 -3.31 0.22
C VAL A 17 -7.10 -3.15 1.73
N SER A 18 -6.02 -2.54 2.20
CA SER A 18 -5.83 -2.23 3.62
C SER A 18 -5.54 -0.75 3.81
N ASN A 19 -6.22 -0.14 4.79
CA ASN A 19 -5.93 1.22 5.21
C ASN A 19 -4.99 1.23 6.43
N LEU A 20 -3.77 1.69 6.23
CA LEU A 20 -2.73 1.82 7.24
C LEU A 20 -2.57 3.26 7.76
N SER A 21 -3.46 4.18 7.41
CA SER A 21 -3.36 5.59 7.82
C SER A 21 -3.30 5.80 9.33
N HIS A 22 -3.85 4.85 10.11
CA HIS A 22 -3.88 4.86 11.57
C HIS A 22 -2.91 3.86 12.22
N ALA A 23 -2.04 3.20 11.44
CA ALA A 23 -1.12 2.21 11.97
C ALA A 23 0.07 2.82 12.75
N GLY A 24 0.24 4.16 12.70
CA GLY A 24 1.27 4.86 13.48
C GLY A 24 2.70 4.68 12.98
N PHE A 25 2.90 4.17 11.75
CA PHE A 25 4.24 3.92 11.20
C PHE A 25 5.12 5.17 11.14
N LYS A 26 4.54 6.34 10.88
CA LYS A 26 5.28 7.61 10.80
C LYS A 26 5.70 8.12 12.18
N SER A 27 4.83 7.96 13.20
CA SER A 27 5.06 8.46 14.56
C SER A 27 5.97 7.56 15.41
N MET A 28 6.68 6.61 14.80
CA MET A 28 7.67 5.79 15.49
C MET A 28 8.95 6.59 15.68
N ASP A 29 9.36 6.79 16.94
CA ASP A 29 10.61 7.46 17.32
C ASP A 29 11.36 6.57 18.33
N PHE A 30 12.60 6.22 17.99
CA PHE A 30 13.49 5.41 18.83
C PHE A 30 14.53 6.26 19.60
N GLY A 31 14.37 7.58 19.62
CA GLY A 31 15.31 8.56 20.18
C GLY A 31 16.09 9.36 19.13
N TRP A 32 15.74 9.23 17.85
CA TRP A 32 16.39 9.92 16.72
C TRP A 32 15.42 10.78 15.89
N GLY A 33 14.18 10.92 16.35
CA GLY A 33 13.10 11.60 15.63
C GLY A 33 12.16 10.62 14.94
N GLU A 34 11.04 11.17 14.45
CA GLU A 34 10.01 10.42 13.74
C GLU A 34 10.51 9.80 12.43
N ALA A 35 9.87 8.70 12.01
CA ALA A 35 10.17 8.04 10.76
C ALA A 35 9.81 8.92 9.56
N VAL A 36 10.73 9.02 8.59
CA VAL A 36 10.48 9.74 7.32
C VAL A 36 9.36 9.06 6.52
N TYR A 37 9.31 7.72 6.53
CA TYR A 37 8.24 6.91 5.97
C TYR A 37 8.15 5.56 6.69
N GLY A 38 7.03 4.87 6.55
CA GLY A 38 6.91 3.49 7.02
C GLY A 38 5.74 2.76 6.36
N GLY A 39 5.80 1.43 6.36
CA GLY A 39 4.80 0.59 5.71
C GLY A 39 5.35 -0.77 5.29
N PRO A 40 4.59 -1.53 4.49
CA PRO A 40 4.98 -2.87 4.05
C PRO A 40 6.23 -2.85 3.18
N ALA A 41 7.14 -3.78 3.43
CA ALA A 41 8.39 -3.90 2.67
C ALA A 41 8.19 -4.47 1.24
N LYS A 42 7.05 -5.10 0.96
CA LYS A 42 6.74 -5.73 -0.33
C LYS A 42 5.28 -5.44 -0.73
N GLY A 43 5.06 -5.24 -2.03
CA GLY A 43 3.72 -5.22 -2.63
C GLY A 43 3.19 -6.63 -2.86
N GLY A 44 2.35 -7.12 -1.94
CA GLY A 44 1.67 -8.42 -2.03
C GLY A 44 1.90 -9.31 -0.80
N GLU A 45 1.15 -10.41 -0.73
CA GLU A 45 1.13 -11.32 0.43
C GLU A 45 1.87 -12.62 0.13
N GLY A 46 2.93 -12.90 0.90
CA GLY A 46 3.73 -14.11 0.73
C GLY A 46 4.28 -14.26 -0.70
N PRO A 47 4.01 -15.38 -1.40
CA PRO A 47 4.49 -15.61 -2.76
C PRO A 47 3.66 -14.89 -3.84
N PHE A 48 2.61 -14.13 -3.48
CA PHE A 48 1.68 -13.54 -4.43
C PHE A 48 1.93 -12.03 -4.61
N PRO A 49 2.74 -11.60 -5.59
CA PRO A 49 2.94 -10.17 -5.84
C PRO A 49 1.63 -9.53 -6.31
N GLY A 50 1.36 -8.30 -5.87
CA GLY A 50 0.26 -7.49 -6.39
C GLY A 50 -1.16 -7.85 -5.92
N VAL A 51 -1.31 -8.82 -5.01
CA VAL A 51 -2.62 -9.19 -4.45
C VAL A 51 -3.15 -8.19 -3.42
N ALA A 52 -2.26 -7.35 -2.86
CA ALA A 52 -2.59 -6.42 -1.78
C ALA A 52 -1.97 -5.04 -2.00
N ASN A 53 -2.72 -4.00 -1.65
CA ASN A 53 -2.24 -2.63 -1.58
C ASN A 53 -2.62 -1.96 -0.26
N TYR A 54 -1.85 -0.92 0.07
CA TYR A 54 -1.84 -0.34 1.41
C TYR A 54 -1.91 1.18 1.36
N PHE A 55 -3.04 1.74 1.78
CA PHE A 55 -3.22 3.18 1.88
C PHE A 55 -2.47 3.68 3.10
N SER A 56 -1.38 4.39 2.89
CA SER A 56 -0.49 4.85 3.95
C SER A 56 -0.38 6.37 3.92
N ARG A 57 -0.29 6.99 5.09
CA ARG A 57 0.02 8.43 5.17
C ARG A 57 1.46 8.66 4.73
N CYS A 58 1.66 9.67 3.91
CA CYS A 58 2.98 10.17 3.56
C CYS A 58 3.02 11.68 3.75
N THR A 59 4.22 12.23 3.83
CA THR A 59 4.46 13.66 3.73
C THR A 59 5.42 13.88 2.59
N ASN A 60 5.09 14.81 1.69
CA ASN A 60 5.95 15.12 0.55
C ASN A 60 7.13 16.00 0.98
N ASP A 61 8.00 16.32 0.03
CA ASP A 61 9.17 17.18 0.22
C ASP A 61 8.81 18.62 0.64
N LYS A 62 7.57 19.06 0.39
CA LYS A 62 7.03 20.36 0.81
C LYS A 62 6.39 20.35 2.21
N GLY A 63 6.38 19.20 2.89
CA GLY A 63 5.72 19.06 4.19
C GLY A 63 4.20 18.88 4.11
N GLU A 64 3.63 18.69 2.93
CA GLU A 64 2.19 18.48 2.75
C GLU A 64 1.84 17.01 3.05
N GLU A 65 0.77 16.80 3.83
CA GLU A 65 0.26 15.45 4.09
C GLU A 65 -0.48 14.89 2.88
N GLY A 66 -0.20 13.64 2.57
CA GLY A 66 -0.81 12.91 1.47
C GLY A 66 -1.06 11.45 1.79
N THR A 67 -1.68 10.77 0.83
CA THR A 67 -1.83 9.31 0.86
C THR A 67 -1.00 8.70 -0.25
N VAL A 68 -0.17 7.72 0.10
CA VAL A 68 0.57 6.91 -0.87
C VAL A 68 -0.03 5.50 -0.91
N VAL A 69 -0.16 4.96 -2.11
CA VAL A 69 -0.68 3.62 -2.36
C VAL A 69 0.32 2.90 -3.27
N PRO A 70 1.24 2.08 -2.73
CA PRO A 70 2.13 1.29 -3.55
C PRO A 70 1.33 0.18 -4.25
N ILE A 71 1.51 0.06 -5.56
CA ILE A 71 0.81 -0.91 -6.41
C ILE A 71 1.84 -1.69 -7.21
N CYS A 72 1.67 -3.02 -7.25
CA CYS A 72 2.54 -3.93 -7.97
C CYS A 72 1.66 -4.76 -8.90
N LEU A 73 1.90 -4.69 -10.21
CA LEU A 73 1.18 -5.43 -11.24
C LEU A 73 2.18 -5.97 -12.27
N PRO A 74 1.80 -6.98 -13.08
CA PRO A 74 2.57 -7.32 -14.27
C PRO A 74 2.81 -6.09 -15.14
N LYS A 75 3.98 -6.03 -15.79
CA LYS A 75 4.44 -4.85 -16.55
C LYS A 75 3.38 -4.26 -17.49
N ASP A 76 2.72 -5.11 -18.27
CA ASP A 76 1.72 -4.71 -19.25
C ASP A 76 0.43 -4.16 -18.60
N ALA A 77 0.10 -4.63 -17.40
CA ALA A 77 -1.02 -4.14 -16.63
C ALA A 77 -0.69 -2.81 -15.92
N MET A 78 0.56 -2.61 -15.51
CA MET A 78 1.00 -1.39 -14.82
C MET A 78 0.85 -0.15 -15.70
N GLN A 79 1.17 -0.25 -16.99
CA GLN A 79 0.98 0.87 -17.94
C GLN A 79 -0.49 1.25 -18.10
N LYS A 80 -1.37 0.26 -18.26
CA LYS A 80 -2.81 0.50 -18.35
C LYS A 80 -3.35 1.12 -17.07
N PHE A 81 -2.95 0.57 -15.92
CA PHE A 81 -3.36 1.06 -14.62
C PHE A 81 -3.00 2.54 -14.43
N GLN A 82 -1.80 2.95 -14.83
CA GLN A 82 -1.38 4.34 -14.76
C GLN A 82 -2.33 5.26 -15.55
N LEU A 83 -2.65 4.91 -16.80
CA LEU A 83 -3.55 5.69 -17.64
C LEU A 83 -4.97 5.80 -17.04
N GLU A 84 -5.49 4.72 -16.48
CA GLU A 84 -6.81 4.73 -15.83
C GLU A 84 -6.83 5.64 -14.59
N ILE A 85 -5.78 5.63 -13.78
CA ILE A 85 -5.67 6.51 -12.61
C ILE A 85 -5.54 7.97 -13.03
N GLU A 86 -4.72 8.26 -14.03
CA GLU A 86 -4.58 9.62 -14.57
C GLU A 86 -5.94 10.13 -15.08
N ALA A 87 -6.68 9.31 -15.82
CA ALA A 87 -8.02 9.67 -16.29
C ALA A 87 -9.01 9.94 -15.15
N LEU A 88 -8.95 9.17 -14.05
CA LEU A 88 -9.83 9.32 -12.89
C LEU A 88 -9.47 10.51 -11.99
N THR A 89 -8.20 10.92 -11.97
CA THR A 89 -7.67 11.96 -11.07
C THR A 89 -7.45 13.31 -11.74
N THR A 90 -7.50 13.36 -13.07
CA THR A 90 -7.45 14.62 -13.81
C THR A 90 -8.75 15.40 -13.55
N VAL A 91 -8.64 16.49 -12.81
CA VAL A 91 -9.72 17.47 -12.64
C VAL A 91 -9.85 18.25 -13.96
N LEU A 92 -11.06 18.32 -14.52
CA LEU A 92 -11.39 19.18 -15.67
C LEU A 92 -11.19 20.66 -15.34
#